data_AF-A0A9R0QUG0-F1
#
_entry.id   AF-A0A9R0QUG0-F1
#
_cell.length_a   1.000
_cell.length_b   1.000
_cell.length_c   1.000
_cell.angle_alpha   90.00
_cell.angle_beta   90.00
_cell.angle_gamma   90.00
#
_symmetry.space_group_name_H-M   'P 1'
#
loop_
_entity.id
_entity.type
_entity.pdbx_description
1 polymer ?
#
loop_
_entity_poly.entity_id
_entity_poly.type
_entity_poly.pdbx_seq_one_letter_code
_entity_poly.pdbx_strand_id
1 'polypeptide(L)'
;MKYGLLIRAGFWFNSTSLRDWPLLMCCLSLPAFPLGAFSVEQLASRNVITDAVATCLHIILTTAEIVYPVLVILMCDSAVVSGFLLMFIACIVWLKLVSFAHTNHDIRQLTISGKKVDNAPSTADMDNLQAPTLGSLIYFMMAPTLCYQVCF
;
A
#
# COMPACT_ATOMS: atom_id res chain seq x y z
N MET A 1 -1.48 32.69 29.35
CA MET A 1 -0.83 31.96 28.23
C MET A 1 -1.47 32.41 26.92
N LYS A 2 -0.69 32.88 25.93
CA LYS A 2 -1.19 33.62 24.75
C LYS A 2 -1.43 32.77 23.49
N TYR A 3 -1.19 31.46 23.54
CA TYR A 3 -1.37 30.54 22.40
C TYR A 3 -2.11 29.26 22.79
N GLY A 4 -3.10 29.37 23.69
CA GLY A 4 -3.99 28.27 23.98
C GLY A 4 -4.83 27.97 22.75
N LEU A 5 -4.42 26.96 22.00
CA LEU A 5 -5.14 26.45 20.83
C LEU A 5 -6.48 25.89 21.32
N LEU A 6 -7.54 26.70 21.28
CA LEU A 6 -8.91 26.29 21.60
C LEU A 6 -9.47 25.43 20.45
N ILE A 7 -8.91 24.23 20.26
CA ILE A 7 -9.48 23.26 19.33
C ILE A 7 -10.69 22.62 19.99
N ARG A 8 -11.87 22.96 19.47
CA ARG A 8 -13.12 22.30 19.81
C ARG A 8 -13.15 20.95 19.10
N ALA A 9 -12.69 19.88 19.77
CA ALA A 9 -12.55 18.54 19.21
C ALA A 9 -13.85 17.96 18.60
N GLY A 10 -15.02 18.46 19.00
CA GLY A 10 -16.32 18.03 18.46
C GLY A 10 -16.68 18.55 17.07
N PHE A 11 -15.92 19.50 16.48
CA PHE A 11 -16.22 20.03 15.14
C PHE A 11 -15.76 19.08 14.01
N TRP A 12 -14.66 18.35 14.21
CA TRP A 12 -14.02 17.54 13.17
C TRP A 12 -14.78 16.25 12.79
N PHE A 13 -15.61 15.70 13.69
CA PHE A 13 -16.23 14.38 13.50
C PHE A 13 -17.70 14.43 13.07
N ASN A 14 -18.17 15.56 12.51
CA ASN A 14 -19.52 15.62 11.95
C ASN A 14 -19.53 15.01 10.53
N SER A 15 -20.43 14.06 10.26
CA SER A 15 -20.54 13.33 8.99
C SER A 15 -20.71 14.23 7.76
N THR A 16 -21.33 15.40 7.92
CA THR A 16 -21.46 16.38 6.83
C THR A 16 -20.15 17.14 6.55
N SER A 17 -19.32 17.38 7.58
CA SER A 17 -18.06 18.14 7.46
C SER A 17 -16.94 17.36 6.77
N LEU A 18 -16.98 16.02 6.81
CA LEU A 18 -15.95 15.18 6.19
C LEU A 18 -16.04 15.19 4.66
N ARG A 19 -17.24 15.35 4.09
CA ARG A 19 -17.46 15.46 2.63
C ARG A 19 -16.96 16.79 2.07
N ASP A 20 -16.92 17.83 2.91
CA ASP A 20 -16.40 19.15 2.55
C ASP A 20 -14.85 19.20 2.52
N TRP A 21 -14.17 18.10 2.92
CA TRP A 21 -12.71 18.00 3.00
C TRP A 21 -12.18 16.93 2.02
N PRO A 22 -12.09 17.25 0.71
CA PRO A 22 -11.73 16.28 -0.32
C PRO A 22 -10.34 15.65 -0.12
N LEU A 23 -9.39 16.39 0.47
CA LEU A 23 -8.05 15.88 0.79
C LEU A 23 -8.06 14.81 1.89
N LEU A 24 -8.93 14.96 2.89
CA LEU A 24 -9.08 13.98 3.96
C LEU A 24 -9.71 12.70 3.41
N MET A 25 -10.72 12.83 2.55
CA MET A 25 -11.30 11.70 1.81
C MET A 25 -10.27 10.99 0.94
N CYS A 26 -9.43 11.76 0.23
CA CYS A 26 -8.31 11.21 -0.54
C CYS A 26 -7.37 10.40 0.36
N CYS A 27 -6.97 10.95 1.51
CA CYS A 27 -6.11 10.26 2.47
C CYS A 27 -6.73 8.96 3.00
N LEU A 28 -8.03 8.95 3.30
CA LEU A 28 -8.74 7.75 3.76
C LEU A 28 -8.87 6.68 2.67
N SER A 29 -8.83 7.07 1.38
CA SER A 29 -8.88 6.14 0.26
C SER A 29 -7.52 5.54 -0.12
N LEU A 30 -6.40 6.15 0.31
CA LEU A 30 -5.05 5.64 -0.01
C LEU A 30 -4.81 4.18 0.41
N PRO A 31 -5.27 3.70 1.58
CA PRO A 31 -5.13 2.29 1.97
C PRO A 31 -5.86 1.29 1.06
N ALA A 32 -6.79 1.74 0.21
CA ALA A 32 -7.46 0.86 -0.75
C ALA A 32 -6.50 0.32 -1.82
N PHE A 33 -5.47 1.07 -2.21
CA PHE A 33 -4.48 0.63 -3.19
C PHE A 33 -3.62 -0.54 -2.67
N PRO A 34 -3.06 -0.49 -1.45
CA PRO A 34 -2.49 -1.66 -0.77
C PRO A 34 -3.37 -2.91 -0.72
N LEU A 35 -4.67 -2.74 -0.42
CA LEU A 35 -5.62 -3.86 -0.40
C LEU A 35 -5.84 -4.46 -1.80
N GLY A 36 -5.84 -3.61 -2.83
CA GLY A 36 -5.85 -4.03 -4.23
C GLY A 36 -4.61 -4.86 -4.57
N ALA A 37 -3.41 -4.36 -4.25
CA ALA A 37 -2.16 -5.07 -4.49
C ALA A 37 -2.10 -6.41 -3.74
N PHE A 38 -2.61 -6.46 -2.51
CA PHE A 38 -2.76 -7.71 -1.76
C PHE A 38 -3.65 -8.72 -2.47
N SER A 39 -4.76 -8.26 -3.04
CA SER A 39 -5.68 -9.13 -3.78
C SER A 39 -5.02 -9.69 -5.05
N VAL A 40 -4.21 -8.88 -5.74
CA VAL A 40 -3.40 -9.32 -6.90
C VAL A 40 -2.42 -10.42 -6.47
N GLU A 41 -1.72 -10.23 -5.35
CA GLU A 41 -0.79 -11.23 -4.82
C GLU A 41 -1.48 -12.51 -4.40
N GLN A 42 -2.64 -12.41 -3.74
CA GLN A 42 -3.44 -13.57 -3.35
C GLN A 42 -3.85 -14.41 -4.57
N LEU A 43 -4.20 -13.76 -5.68
CA LEU A 43 -4.56 -14.41 -6.95
C LEU A 43 -3.32 -15.01 -7.65
N ALA A 44 -2.19 -14.31 -7.61
CA ALA A 44 -0.92 -14.78 -8.15
C ALA A 44 -0.40 -16.02 -7.39
N SER A 45 -0.46 -16.04 -6.05
CA SER A 45 -0.07 -17.20 -5.24
C SER A 45 -0.95 -18.43 -5.49
N ARG A 46 -2.23 -18.22 -5.85
CA ARG A 46 -3.15 -19.30 -6.24
C ARG A 46 -2.93 -19.80 -7.69
N ASN A 47 -1.94 -19.27 -8.41
CA ASN A 47 -1.68 -19.54 -9.82
C ASN A 47 -2.90 -19.24 -10.74
N VAL A 48 -3.78 -18.33 -10.32
CA VAL A 48 -4.93 -17.89 -11.15
C VAL A 48 -4.47 -16.91 -12.23
N ILE A 49 -3.44 -16.12 -11.94
CA ILE A 49 -2.90 -15.07 -12.79
C ILE A 49 -1.43 -15.39 -13.10
N THR A 50 -0.99 -15.08 -14.32
CA THR A 50 0.42 -15.23 -14.73
C THR A 50 1.29 -14.13 -14.13
N ASP A 51 2.58 -14.40 -13.93
CA ASP A 51 3.48 -13.45 -13.27
C ASP A 51 3.59 -12.11 -14.03
N ALA A 52 3.60 -12.14 -15.37
CA ALA A 52 3.60 -10.92 -16.19
C ALA A 52 2.35 -10.05 -15.94
N VAL A 53 1.18 -10.67 -15.77
CA VAL A 53 -0.07 -9.95 -15.51
C VAL A 53 -0.08 -9.40 -14.08
N ALA A 54 0.40 -10.16 -13.10
CA ALA A 54 0.55 -9.68 -11.72
C ALA A 54 1.46 -8.44 -11.67
N THR A 55 2.64 -8.49 -12.28
CA THR A 55 3.57 -7.35 -12.36
C THR A 55 2.95 -6.15 -13.07
N CYS A 56 2.23 -6.37 -14.18
CA CYS A 56 1.52 -5.30 -14.87
C CYS A 56 0.46 -4.63 -13.98
N LEU A 57 -0.34 -5.41 -13.25
CA LEU A 57 -1.33 -4.89 -12.30
C LEU A 57 -0.69 -4.07 -11.18
N HIS A 58 0.44 -4.53 -10.62
CA HIS A 58 1.18 -3.76 -9.62
C HIS A 58 1.72 -2.42 -10.16
N ILE A 59 2.22 -2.40 -11.40
CA ILE A 59 2.65 -1.16 -12.06
C ILE A 59 1.46 -0.20 -12.22
N ILE A 60 0.30 -0.69 -12.64
CA ILE A 60 -0.90 0.13 -12.79
C ILE A 60 -1.36 0.69 -11.44
N LEU A 61 -1.41 -0.15 -10.39
CA LEU A 61 -1.82 0.25 -9.04
C LEU A 61 -0.89 1.30 -8.45
N THR A 62 0.43 1.08 -8.51
CA THR A 62 1.44 2.04 -8.01
C THR A 62 1.42 3.35 -8.78
N THR A 63 1.19 3.31 -10.10
CA THR A 63 1.04 4.52 -10.92
C THR A 63 -0.23 5.28 -10.55
N ALA A 64 -1.35 4.58 -10.42
CA ALA A 64 -2.64 5.17 -10.03
C ALA A 64 -2.58 5.83 -8.65
N GLU A 65 -1.84 5.23 -7.70
CA GLU A 65 -1.65 5.75 -6.36
C GLU A 65 -0.96 7.12 -6.31
N ILE A 66 0.02 7.39 -7.20
CA ILE A 66 0.64 8.72 -7.31
C ILE A 66 -0.27 9.69 -8.08
N VAL A 67 -0.87 9.24 -9.18
CA VAL A 67 -1.66 10.11 -10.06
C VAL A 67 -2.92 10.60 -9.35
N TYR A 68 -3.56 9.76 -8.54
CA TYR A 68 -4.79 10.08 -7.83
C TYR A 68 -4.70 11.32 -6.92
N PRO A 69 -3.78 11.42 -5.93
CA PRO A 69 -3.65 12.61 -5.08
C PRO A 69 -3.24 13.85 -5.87
N VAL A 70 -2.44 13.71 -6.93
CA VAL A 70 -2.07 14.82 -7.82
C VAL A 70 -3.32 15.40 -8.50
N LEU A 71 -4.18 14.56 -9.06
CA LEU A 71 -5.44 14.99 -9.67
C LEU A 71 -6.36 15.66 -8.65
N VAL A 72 -6.49 15.09 -7.44
CA VAL A 72 -7.34 15.66 -6.39
C VAL A 72 -6.86 17.05 -5.97
N ILE A 73 -5.54 17.25 -5.81
CA ILE A 73 -4.96 18.54 -5.45
C ILE A 73 -5.22 19.59 -6.54
N LEU A 74 -5.05 19.22 -7.82
CA LEU A 74 -5.30 20.11 -8.95
C LEU A 74 -6.78 20.49 -9.10
N MET A 75 -7.71 19.58 -8.79
CA MET A 75 -9.15 19.83 -8.92
C MET A 75 -9.74 20.64 -7.75
N CYS A 76 -9.10 20.64 -6.58
CA CYS A 76 -9.67 21.20 -5.35
C CYS A 76 -9.04 22.54 -4.90
N ASP A 77 -8.18 23.17 -5.71
CA ASP A 77 -7.47 24.44 -5.39
C ASP A 77 -7.00 24.51 -3.92
N SER A 78 -6.33 23.45 -3.49
CA SER A 78 -6.04 23.22 -2.08
C SER A 78 -4.94 24.09 -1.50
N ALA A 79 -5.01 24.39 -0.21
CA ALA A 79 -3.97 25.11 0.51
C ALA A 79 -2.64 24.33 0.45
N VAL A 80 -1.54 25.02 0.13
CA VAL A 80 -0.21 24.44 -0.13
C VAL A 80 0.22 23.44 0.94
N VAL A 81 -0.01 23.75 2.22
CA VAL A 81 0.36 22.87 3.35
C VAL A 81 -0.43 21.55 3.35
N SER A 82 -1.72 21.61 3.04
CA SER A 82 -2.60 20.43 3.02
C SER A 82 -2.31 19.51 1.83
N GLY A 83 -2.00 20.09 0.66
CA GLY A 83 -1.54 19.34 -0.52
C GLY A 83 -0.18 18.69 -0.29
N PHE A 84 0.76 19.40 0.36
CA PHE A 84 2.07 18.85 0.72
C PHE A 84 1.94 17.65 1.66
N LEU A 85 1.12 17.74 2.71
CA LEU A 85 0.89 16.64 3.65
C LEU A 85 0.29 15.42 2.94
N LEU A 86 -0.70 15.61 2.07
CA LEU A 86 -1.31 14.54 1.31
C LEU A 86 -0.30 13.85 0.38
N MET A 87 0.52 14.63 -0.35
CA MET A 87 1.57 14.08 -1.20
C MET A 87 2.63 13.33 -0.39
N PHE A 88 3.02 13.83 0.78
CA PHE A 88 3.98 13.16 1.64
C PHE A 88 3.46 11.80 2.10
N ILE A 89 2.20 11.73 2.54
CA ILE A 89 1.54 10.47 2.92
C ILE A 89 1.44 9.53 1.71
N ALA A 90 1.01 10.03 0.55
CA ALA A 90 0.92 9.24 -0.68
C ALA A 90 2.29 8.67 -1.09
N CYS A 91 3.37 9.44 -0.98
CA CYS A 91 4.73 8.95 -1.22
C CYS A 91 5.13 7.83 -0.26
N ILE A 92 4.76 7.91 1.03
CA ILE A 92 5.05 6.84 2.00
C ILE A 92 4.31 5.55 1.60
N VAL A 93 3.02 5.65 1.29
CA VAL A 93 2.22 4.46 0.92
C VAL A 93 2.70 3.89 -0.42
N TRP A 94 3.06 4.75 -1.38
CA TRP A 94 3.63 4.33 -2.66
C TRP A 94 4.95 3.58 -2.49
N LEU A 95 5.89 4.11 -1.70
CA LEU A 95 7.15 3.44 -1.41
C LEU A 95 6.92 2.08 -0.75
N LYS A 96 5.98 1.99 0.19
CA LYS A 96 5.59 0.72 0.81
C LYS A 96 5.00 -0.26 -0.22
N LEU A 97 4.14 0.22 -1.12
CA LEU A 97 3.49 -0.60 -2.14
C LEU A 97 4.50 -1.15 -3.15
N VAL A 98 5.45 -0.32 -3.57
CA VAL A 98 6.54 -0.69 -4.46
C VAL A 98 7.43 -1.75 -3.80
N SER A 99 7.86 -1.53 -2.55
CA SER A 99 8.62 -2.52 -1.79
C SER A 99 7.88 -3.86 -1.68
N PHE A 100 6.58 -3.82 -1.36
CA PHE A 100 5.74 -5.02 -1.28
C PHE A 100 5.68 -5.77 -2.62
N ALA A 101 5.43 -5.07 -3.73
CA ALA A 101 5.35 -5.68 -5.06
C ALA A 101 6.69 -6.30 -5.49
N HIS A 102 7.82 -5.64 -5.24
CA HIS A 102 9.14 -6.17 -5.58
C HIS A 102 9.49 -7.40 -4.76
N THR A 103 9.36 -7.34 -3.44
CA THR A 103 9.67 -8.50 -2.57
C THR A 103 8.80 -9.71 -2.92
N ASN A 104 7.50 -9.52 -3.20
CA ASN A 104 6.65 -10.63 -3.59
C ASN A 104 6.97 -11.17 -5.00
N HIS A 105 7.34 -10.30 -5.95
CA HIS A 105 7.82 -10.74 -7.25
C HIS A 105 9.09 -11.59 -7.13
N ASP A 106 10.05 -11.15 -6.31
CA ASP A 106 11.28 -11.89 -6.05
C ASP A 106 10.99 -13.25 -5.41
N ILE A 107 10.09 -13.33 -4.42
CA ILE A 107 9.65 -14.59 -3.79
C ILE A 107 9.03 -15.54 -4.82
N ARG A 108 8.19 -15.04 -5.74
CA ARG A 108 7.60 -15.87 -6.80
C ARG A 108 8.68 -16.41 -7.76
N GLN A 109 9.62 -15.56 -8.17
CA GLN A 109 10.73 -15.96 -9.03
C GLN A 109 11.62 -17.02 -8.36
N LEU A 110 11.90 -16.87 -7.07
CA LEU A 110 12.61 -17.87 -6.27
C LEU A 110 11.83 -19.19 -6.18
N THR A 111 10.52 -19.15 -6.00
CA THR A 111 9.66 -20.35 -5.97
C THR A 111 9.69 -21.10 -7.30
N ILE A 112 9.64 -20.37 -8.43
CA ILE A 112 9.67 -20.95 -9.78
C ILE A 112 11.05 -21.53 -10.07
N SER A 113 12.12 -20.81 -9.71
CA SER A 113 13.51 -21.25 -9.90
C SER A 113 13.83 -22.49 -9.04
N GLY A 114 13.42 -22.49 -7.77
CA GLY A 114 13.59 -23.63 -6.86
C GLY A 114 12.80 -24.87 -7.28
N LYS A 115 11.65 -24.70 -7.93
CA LYS A 115 10.92 -25.82 -8.55
C LYS A 115 11.64 -26.45 -9.76
N LYS A 116 12.57 -25.73 -10.39
CA LYS A 116 13.29 -26.17 -11.60
C LYS A 116 14.61 -26.89 -11.26
N VAL A 117 15.11 -26.78 -10.03
CA VAL A 117 16.34 -27.39 -9.53
C VAL A 117 15.95 -28.40 -8.43
N ASP A 118 15.65 -29.63 -8.82
CA ASP A 118 15.64 -30.89 -8.03
C ASP A 118 15.08 -30.92 -6.58
N ASN A 119 14.12 -31.83 -6.36
CA ASN A 119 13.87 -32.63 -5.15
C ASN A 119 13.89 -31.95 -3.76
N ALA A 120 12.68 -31.77 -3.22
CA ALA A 120 12.35 -31.54 -1.80
C ALA A 120 13.10 -30.38 -1.10
N PRO A 121 12.51 -29.17 -1.07
CA PRO A 121 13.01 -28.13 -0.19
C PRO A 121 12.75 -28.52 1.27
N SER A 122 13.70 -28.24 2.15
CA SER A 122 13.55 -28.28 3.60
C SER A 122 12.24 -27.60 4.01
N THR A 123 11.45 -28.26 4.85
CA THR A 123 10.13 -27.76 5.31
C THR A 123 10.20 -26.36 5.94
N ALA A 124 11.37 -25.93 6.43
CA ALA A 124 11.61 -24.61 7.01
C ALA A 124 11.72 -23.46 5.98
N ASP A 125 12.17 -23.73 4.75
CA ASP A 125 12.30 -22.71 3.71
C ASP A 125 10.97 -22.47 2.98
N MET A 126 10.13 -23.51 2.89
CA MET A 126 8.83 -23.44 2.25
C MET A 126 7.79 -22.64 3.07
N ASP A 127 7.90 -22.68 4.40
CA ASP A 127 7.06 -21.88 5.31
C ASP A 127 7.38 -20.37 5.23
N ASN A 128 8.62 -19.99 4.86
CA ASN A 128 9.02 -18.60 4.69
C ASN A 128 8.61 -17.99 3.33
N LEU A 129 8.24 -18.81 2.34
CA LEU A 129 7.75 -18.38 1.03
C LEU A 129 6.22 -18.39 0.94
N GLN A 130 5.53 -18.38 2.09
CA GLN A 130 4.08 -18.38 2.11
C GLN A 130 3.51 -17.07 1.54
N ALA A 131 2.33 -17.17 0.93
CA ALA A 131 1.61 -16.02 0.40
C ALA A 131 1.42 -14.95 1.49
N PRO A 132 1.51 -13.65 1.15
CA PRO A 132 1.31 -12.58 2.11
C PRO A 132 -0.07 -12.75 2.78
N THR A 133 -0.12 -12.54 4.09
CA THR A 133 -1.36 -12.58 4.86
C THR A 133 -1.87 -11.17 5.09
N LEU A 134 -3.19 -10.98 5.16
CA LEU A 134 -3.77 -9.65 5.35
C LEU A 134 -3.30 -8.99 6.65
N GLY A 135 -3.04 -9.78 7.70
CA GLY A 135 -2.46 -9.30 8.96
C GLY A 135 -1.05 -8.73 8.81
N SER A 136 -0.17 -9.38 8.04
CA SER A 136 1.20 -8.88 7.82
C SER A 136 1.21 -7.62 6.94
N LEU A 137 0.28 -7.51 6.00
CA LEU A 137 0.07 -6.29 5.22
C LEU A 137 -0.36 -5.11 6.11
N ILE A 138 -1.38 -5.31 6.97
CA ILE A 138 -1.86 -4.26 7.87
C ILE A 138 -0.74 -3.84 8.83
N TYR A 139 -0.02 -4.80 9.39
CA TYR A 139 1.14 -4.53 10.24
C TYR A 139 2.18 -3.71 9.49
N PHE A 140 2.55 -4.12 8.28
CA PHE A 140 3.53 -3.41 7.46
C PHE A 140 3.09 -1.98 7.12
N MET A 141 1.80 -1.76 6.83
CA MET A 141 1.28 -0.42 6.57
C MET A 141 1.37 0.50 7.79
N MET A 142 1.20 -0.05 9.00
CA MET A 142 1.31 0.68 10.26
C MET A 142 2.76 0.84 10.75
N ALA A 143 3.66 -0.07 10.39
CA ALA A 143 5.04 -0.05 10.84
C ALA A 143 5.79 1.18 10.28
N PRO A 144 6.68 1.81 11.07
CA PRO A 144 7.51 2.95 10.63
C PRO A 144 8.71 2.48 9.78
N THR A 145 8.45 1.61 8.80
CA THR A 145 9.45 1.06 7.88
C THR A 145 8.96 1.18 6.43
N LEU A 146 9.87 1.36 5.48
CA LEU A 146 9.51 1.45 4.05
C LEU A 146 9.81 0.16 3.27
N CYS A 147 10.71 -0.67 3.81
CA CYS A 147 11.09 -1.94 3.20
C CYS A 147 10.20 -3.05 3.74
N TYR A 148 9.53 -3.77 2.83
CA TYR A 148 8.77 -4.96 3.18
C TYR A 148 9.72 -6.14 3.33
N GLN A 149 9.54 -6.92 4.39
CA GLN A 149 10.31 -8.13 4.65
C GLN A 149 9.37 -9.19 5.24
N VAL A 150 9.52 -10.41 4.77
CA VAL A 150 8.60 -11.53 5.05
C VAL A 150 8.69 -12.03 6.50
N CYS A 151 9.82 -11.80 7.16
CA CYS A 151 10.12 -12.31 8.51
C CYS A 151 9.89 -11.29 9.65
N PHE A 152 8.89 -10.41 9.54
CA PHE A 152 8.48 -9.53 10.65
C PHE A 152 7.11 -9.90 11.20
#